data_AF-A0A7X2H2Y1-F1
#
_entry.id   AF-A0A7X2H2Y1-F1
#
_cell.length_a   1.000
_cell.length_b   1.000
_cell.length_c   1.000
_cell.angle_alpha   90.00
_cell.angle_beta   90.00
_cell.angle_gamma   90.00
#
_symmetry.space_group_name_H-M   'P 1'
#
loop_
_entity.id
_entity.type
_entity.pdbx_description
1 polymer ?
#
loop_
_entity_poly.entity_id
_entity_poly.type
_entity_poly.pdbx_seq_one_letter_code
_entity_poly.pdbx_strand_id
1 'polypeptide(L)'
;MFFAAISGNSSLVLESTVSLQEDDKEGILLSSDVAYALFGTTEVTGYKVTLDDQEYTIRGLLRDGVSTVVVPLDSQAELTVKALAADTDGMDKMEREAVIGRFTDQHGITANPVDYQIFKSLAVLLSGILPVIISFIICIAFITRAAVLKNKPFFRVLFWAGAVLSLVTAIFLSTKGPVTIPPSLIPSRWSDFESWKRVYEANLKEVTQVIYILKEKPEIQYLTPLLKVLGFSVSAGLLLWVSSIGMKIDSIRKCFGYVAISFILVYLVILTVDSQDLFLDNQRILWLQYPYFLLGKYLLELSNQYIGKVRNLDQS
;
A
#
# COMPACT_ATOMS: atom_id res chain seq x y z
N MET A 1 -27.32 6.21 -8.02
CA MET A 1 -26.68 5.56 -9.18
C MET A 1 -25.93 6.64 -9.95
N PHE A 2 -24.68 6.38 -10.34
CA PHE A 2 -23.81 7.30 -11.09
C PHE A 2 -23.64 6.78 -12.51
N PHE A 3 -23.70 7.67 -13.48
CA PHE A 3 -23.48 7.35 -14.90
C PHE A 3 -22.16 7.96 -15.35
N ALA A 4 -21.31 7.14 -15.95
CA ALA A 4 -20.08 7.57 -16.59
C ALA A 4 -20.17 7.23 -18.08
N ALA A 5 -19.99 8.23 -18.94
CA ALA A 5 -19.90 8.02 -20.37
C ALA A 5 -18.42 7.91 -20.78
N ILE A 6 -18.06 6.89 -21.55
CA ILE A 6 -16.68 6.65 -21.98
C ILE A 6 -16.62 6.59 -23.50
N SER A 7 -15.60 7.23 -24.06
CA SER A 7 -15.23 7.09 -25.47
C SER A 7 -13.86 6.43 -25.56
N GLY A 8 -13.73 5.42 -26.44
CA GLY A 8 -12.52 4.60 -26.56
C GLY A 8 -12.47 3.43 -25.56
N ASN A 9 -11.28 2.84 -25.41
CA ASN A 9 -11.10 1.65 -24.58
C ASN A 9 -11.27 1.95 -23.09
N SER A 10 -12.27 1.33 -22.46
CA SER A 10 -12.57 1.56 -21.04
C SER A 10 -11.50 1.02 -20.08
N SER A 11 -10.63 0.10 -20.51
CA SER A 11 -9.57 -0.45 -19.64
C SER A 11 -8.52 0.59 -19.24
N LEU A 12 -8.42 1.71 -19.96
CA LEU A 12 -7.49 2.78 -19.67
C LEU A 12 -7.91 3.61 -18.45
N VAL A 13 -9.20 3.61 -18.12
CA VAL A 13 -9.78 4.42 -17.03
C VAL A 13 -10.29 3.54 -15.89
N LEU A 14 -10.80 2.35 -16.22
CA LEU A 14 -11.50 1.48 -15.28
C LEU A 14 -10.88 0.09 -15.22
N GLU A 15 -10.49 -0.34 -14.02
CA GLU A 15 -10.27 -1.75 -13.73
C GLU A 15 -11.61 -2.50 -13.76
N SER A 16 -11.82 -3.28 -14.82
CA SER A 16 -13.03 -4.05 -15.05
C SER A 16 -12.68 -5.47 -15.46
N THR A 17 -13.62 -6.40 -15.24
CA THR A 17 -13.46 -7.78 -15.73
C THR A 17 -13.43 -7.86 -17.25
N VAL A 18 -14.04 -6.88 -17.93
CA VAL A 18 -14.19 -6.80 -19.39
C VAL A 18 -14.11 -5.33 -19.79
N SER A 19 -13.33 -5.03 -20.82
CA SER A 19 -13.22 -3.69 -21.41
C SER A 19 -14.31 -3.45 -22.46
N LEU A 20 -14.97 -2.29 -22.43
CA LEU A 20 -15.72 -1.79 -23.57
C LEU A 20 -14.71 -1.32 -24.62
N GLN A 21 -14.79 -1.94 -25.80
CA GLN A 21 -14.00 -1.58 -26.96
C GLN A 21 -14.69 -0.41 -27.70
N GLU A 22 -13.93 0.33 -28.50
CA GLU A 22 -14.40 1.54 -29.18
C GLU A 22 -15.55 1.28 -30.18
N ASP A 23 -15.66 0.05 -30.69
CA ASP A 23 -16.70 -0.41 -31.61
C ASP A 23 -17.98 -0.90 -30.92
N ASP A 24 -17.96 -1.19 -29.61
CA ASP A 24 -19.10 -1.70 -28.86
C ASP A 24 -19.99 -0.57 -28.32
N LYS A 25 -20.89 -0.07 -29.17
CA LYS A 25 -21.83 1.02 -28.84
C LYS A 25 -23.06 0.59 -28.02
N GLU A 26 -23.30 -0.71 -27.90
CA GLU A 26 -24.46 -1.27 -27.20
C GLU A 26 -24.08 -1.95 -25.87
N GLY A 27 -22.78 -2.03 -25.57
CA GLY A 27 -22.26 -2.64 -24.35
C GLY A 27 -22.32 -1.70 -23.15
N ILE A 28 -22.70 -2.20 -21.98
CA ILE A 28 -22.59 -1.46 -20.71
C ILE A 28 -21.81 -2.25 -19.66
N LEU A 29 -21.18 -1.52 -18.73
CA LEU A 29 -20.60 -2.11 -17.51
C LEU A 29 -21.36 -1.62 -16.28
N LEU A 30 -21.64 -2.53 -15.36
CA LEU A 30 -22.33 -2.25 -14.11
C LEU A 30 -21.42 -2.52 -12.92
N SER A 31 -21.54 -1.78 -11.84
CA SER A 31 -20.98 -2.22 -10.57
C SER A 31 -21.76 -3.39 -9.97
N SER A 32 -21.07 -4.22 -9.19
CA SER A 32 -21.66 -5.42 -8.57
C SER A 32 -22.91 -5.12 -7.73
N ASP A 33 -22.94 -3.98 -7.02
CA ASP A 33 -24.10 -3.55 -6.24
C ASP A 33 -25.30 -3.16 -7.13
N VAL A 34 -25.07 -2.58 -8.30
CA VAL A 34 -26.13 -2.24 -9.27
C VAL A 34 -26.67 -3.50 -9.93
N ALA A 35 -25.80 -4.41 -10.34
CA ALA A 35 -26.22 -5.70 -10.90
C ALA A 35 -27.10 -6.47 -9.91
N TYR A 36 -26.68 -6.53 -8.65
CA TYR A 36 -27.47 -7.18 -7.60
C TYR A 36 -28.79 -6.44 -7.32
N ALA A 37 -28.80 -5.11 -7.33
CA ALA A 37 -30.02 -4.33 -7.12
C ALA A 37 -31.05 -4.49 -8.27
N LEU A 38 -30.58 -4.62 -9.51
CA LEU A 38 -31.44 -4.76 -10.70
C LEU A 38 -31.91 -6.21 -10.91
N PHE A 39 -31.04 -7.19 -10.69
CA PHE A 39 -31.28 -8.58 -11.10
C PHE A 39 -31.26 -9.59 -9.93
N GLY A 40 -30.91 -9.17 -8.72
CA GLY A 40 -30.76 -10.06 -7.56
C GLY A 40 -29.53 -10.98 -7.63
N THR A 41 -28.66 -10.80 -8.63
CA THR A 41 -27.45 -11.61 -8.86
C THR A 41 -26.36 -10.75 -9.51
N THR A 42 -25.10 -11.20 -9.41
CA THR A 42 -23.94 -10.61 -10.11
C THR A 42 -23.59 -11.34 -11.41
N GLU A 43 -24.21 -12.50 -11.68
CA GLU A 43 -24.06 -13.24 -12.94
C GLU A 43 -24.99 -12.69 -14.03
N VAL A 44 -24.76 -11.44 -14.44
CA VAL A 44 -25.66 -10.69 -15.34
C VAL A 44 -25.05 -10.44 -16.73
N THR A 45 -23.91 -11.06 -17.03
CA THR A 45 -23.23 -10.88 -18.32
C THR A 45 -24.11 -11.43 -19.45
N GLY A 46 -24.33 -10.62 -20.48
CA GLY A 46 -25.23 -10.93 -21.59
C GLY A 46 -26.69 -10.53 -21.36
N TYR A 47 -27.07 -10.09 -20.16
CA TYR A 47 -28.41 -9.59 -19.90
C TYR A 47 -28.60 -8.22 -20.54
N LYS A 48 -29.86 -7.87 -20.81
CA LYS A 48 -30.22 -6.59 -21.42
C LYS A 48 -30.84 -5.65 -20.40
N VAL A 49 -30.53 -4.36 -20.53
CA VAL A 49 -31.08 -3.27 -19.72
C VAL A 49 -31.54 -2.17 -20.66
N THR A 50 -32.69 -1.59 -20.38
CA THR A 50 -33.17 -0.40 -21.10
C THR A 50 -32.77 0.84 -20.32
N LEU A 51 -32.09 1.77 -20.98
CA LEU A 51 -31.72 3.09 -20.46
C LEU A 51 -32.17 4.15 -21.47
N ASP A 52 -32.96 5.12 -21.03
CA ASP A 52 -33.49 6.21 -21.89
C ASP A 52 -34.08 5.71 -23.23
N ASP A 53 -34.93 4.68 -23.15
CA ASP A 53 -35.59 4.00 -24.27
C ASP A 53 -34.66 3.29 -25.28
N GLN A 54 -33.36 3.17 -24.96
CA GLN A 54 -32.40 2.36 -25.71
C GLN A 54 -32.02 1.08 -24.96
N GLU A 55 -31.87 -0.02 -25.70
CA GLU A 55 -31.53 -1.32 -25.15
C GLU A 55 -30.01 -1.55 -25.19
N TYR A 56 -29.43 -1.88 -24.04
CA TYR A 56 -28.00 -2.13 -23.88
C TYR A 56 -27.76 -3.56 -23.37
N THR A 57 -26.63 -4.16 -23.75
CA THR A 57 -26.20 -5.48 -23.30
C THR A 57 -25.10 -5.36 -22.25
N ILE A 58 -25.27 -6.01 -21.10
CA ILE A 58 -24.27 -6.02 -20.03
C ILE A 58 -23.07 -6.87 -20.46
N ARG A 59 -21.90 -6.24 -20.61
CA ARG A 59 -20.66 -6.92 -21.03
C ARG A 59 -19.85 -7.45 -19.86
N GLY A 60 -20.02 -6.88 -18.68
CA GLY A 60 -19.31 -7.31 -17.49
C GLY A 60 -19.55 -6.39 -16.30
N LEU A 61 -18.87 -6.72 -15.20
CA LEU A 61 -18.96 -5.96 -13.96
C LEU A 61 -17.67 -5.16 -13.68
N LEU A 62 -17.87 -3.96 -13.17
CA LEU A 62 -16.83 -3.14 -12.54
C LEU A 62 -16.48 -3.79 -11.20
N ARG A 63 -15.21 -4.16 -11.02
CA ARG A 63 -14.75 -4.88 -9.82
C ARG A 63 -14.88 -4.03 -8.56
N ASP A 64 -14.53 -2.74 -8.66
CA ASP A 64 -14.50 -1.80 -7.54
C ASP A 64 -15.39 -0.56 -7.75
N GLY A 65 -16.40 -0.68 -8.63
CA GLY A 65 -17.39 0.38 -8.81
C GLY A 65 -18.40 0.41 -7.66
N VAL A 66 -18.80 1.59 -7.19
CA VAL A 66 -19.90 1.73 -6.21
C VAL A 66 -21.05 2.49 -6.84
N SER A 67 -22.15 1.78 -7.09
CA SER A 67 -23.37 2.32 -7.67
C SER A 67 -23.13 3.01 -9.02
N THR A 68 -22.31 2.42 -9.88
CA THR A 68 -21.82 3.01 -11.13
C THR A 68 -22.31 2.22 -12.34
N VAL A 69 -22.74 2.94 -13.36
CA VAL A 69 -23.07 2.43 -14.70
C VAL A 69 -22.20 3.15 -15.71
N VAL A 70 -21.55 2.38 -16.59
CA VAL A 70 -20.68 2.91 -17.63
C VAL A 70 -21.33 2.62 -18.97
N VAL A 71 -21.46 3.67 -19.77
CA VAL A 71 -22.15 3.66 -21.06
C VAL A 71 -21.19 4.21 -22.12
N PRO A 72 -21.14 3.63 -23.34
CA PRO A 72 -20.39 4.21 -24.44
C PRO A 72 -20.96 5.57 -24.82
N LEU A 73 -20.08 6.49 -25.19
CA LEU A 73 -20.46 7.84 -25.59
C LEU A 73 -21.24 7.80 -26.91
N ASP A 74 -22.44 8.37 -26.93
CA ASP A 74 -23.12 8.63 -28.20
C ASP A 74 -22.45 9.82 -28.90
N SER A 75 -22.15 9.64 -30.19
CA SER A 75 -21.41 10.57 -31.04
C SER A 75 -22.03 11.96 -31.19
N GLN A 76 -23.29 12.14 -30.76
CA GLN A 76 -24.03 13.39 -30.85
C GLN A 76 -24.13 14.17 -29.53
N ALA A 77 -23.62 13.62 -28.43
CA ALA A 77 -23.68 14.29 -27.14
C ALA A 77 -22.57 15.35 -27.02
N GLU A 78 -22.95 16.63 -26.89
CA GLU A 78 -22.03 17.68 -26.43
C GLU A 78 -21.69 17.42 -24.95
N LEU A 79 -20.61 16.67 -24.71
CA LEU A 79 -20.12 16.37 -23.38
C LEU A 79 -18.79 17.06 -23.13
N THR A 80 -18.69 17.70 -21.97
CA THR A 80 -17.43 18.23 -21.47
C THR A 80 -16.53 17.06 -21.09
N VAL A 81 -15.41 16.90 -21.81
CA VAL A 81 -14.38 15.92 -21.46
C VAL A 81 -13.79 16.29 -20.09
N LYS A 82 -14.03 15.45 -19.09
CA LYS A 82 -13.57 15.67 -17.71
C LYS A 82 -12.16 15.14 -17.45
N ALA A 83 -11.78 14.05 -18.12
CA ALA A 83 -10.49 13.40 -17.95
C ALA A 83 -10.06 12.73 -19.26
N LEU A 84 -8.74 12.67 -19.46
CA LEU A 84 -8.09 11.93 -20.53
C LEU A 84 -7.13 10.94 -19.87
N ALA A 85 -7.23 9.67 -20.26
CA ALA A 85 -6.29 8.64 -19.83
C ALA A 85 -5.44 8.21 -21.02
N ALA A 86 -4.16 7.98 -20.76
CA ALA A 86 -3.22 7.46 -21.74
C ALA A 86 -2.52 6.24 -21.15
N ASP A 87 -2.41 5.18 -21.94
CA ASP A 87 -1.55 4.06 -21.57
C ASP A 87 -0.10 4.52 -21.65
N THR A 88 0.60 4.43 -20.53
CA THR A 88 2.00 4.79 -20.39
C THR A 88 2.80 3.69 -19.71
N ASP A 89 2.27 2.45 -19.71
CA ASP A 89 2.94 1.33 -19.08
C ASP A 89 4.33 1.09 -19.71
N GLY A 90 5.30 0.80 -18.87
CA GLY A 90 6.71 0.65 -19.27
C GLY A 90 7.47 1.95 -19.62
N MET A 91 6.82 3.12 -19.68
CA MET A 91 7.50 4.40 -19.94
C MET A 91 8.06 5.04 -18.67
N ASP A 92 9.24 5.64 -18.76
CA ASP A 92 9.79 6.45 -17.67
C ASP A 92 9.10 7.82 -17.53
N LYS A 93 9.28 8.53 -16.42
CA LYS A 93 8.60 9.81 -16.16
C LYS A 93 8.84 10.86 -17.27
N MET A 94 10.05 10.88 -17.84
CA MET A 94 10.42 11.87 -18.86
C MET A 94 9.77 11.54 -20.21
N GLU A 95 9.75 10.26 -20.58
CA GLU A 95 9.04 9.77 -21.76
C GLU A 95 7.54 10.03 -21.67
N ARG A 96 6.94 9.79 -20.49
CA ARG A 96 5.52 10.07 -20.22
C ARG A 96 5.20 11.55 -20.41
N GLU A 97 5.96 12.43 -19.78
CA GLU A 97 5.78 13.88 -19.90
C GLU A 97 5.95 14.35 -21.36
N ALA A 98 6.87 13.76 -22.12
CA ALA A 98 7.06 14.10 -23.53
C ALA A 98 5.92 13.60 -24.44
N VAL A 99 5.36 12.42 -24.19
CA VAL A 99 4.19 11.90 -24.92
C VAL A 99 2.96 12.76 -24.62
N ILE A 100 2.70 13.04 -23.35
CA ILE A 100 1.55 13.87 -22.94
C ILE A 100 1.72 15.28 -23.49
N GLY A 101 2.91 15.89 -23.38
CA GLY A 101 3.20 17.22 -23.90
C GLY A 101 2.96 17.35 -25.40
N ARG A 102 3.42 16.36 -26.20
CA ARG A 102 3.17 16.34 -27.64
C ARG A 102 1.68 16.25 -27.96
N PHE A 103 0.93 15.44 -27.21
CA PHE A 103 -0.51 15.30 -27.42
C PHE A 103 -1.26 16.59 -27.09
N THR A 104 -0.94 17.23 -25.97
CA THR A 104 -1.54 18.51 -25.55
C THR A 104 -1.23 19.62 -26.53
N ASP A 105 0.01 19.70 -27.02
CA ASP A 105 0.43 20.71 -28.00
C ASP A 105 -0.28 20.52 -29.35
N GLN A 106 -0.38 19.28 -29.82
CA GLN A 106 -1.04 18.95 -31.10
C GLN A 106 -2.53 19.28 -31.10
N HIS A 107 -3.22 19.08 -29.99
CA HIS A 107 -4.67 19.25 -29.89
C HIS A 107 -5.08 20.56 -29.21
N GLY A 108 -4.12 21.42 -28.84
CA GLY A 108 -4.38 22.68 -28.15
C GLY A 108 -5.05 22.50 -26.79
N ILE A 109 -4.84 21.37 -26.12
CA ILE A 109 -5.48 21.01 -24.86
C ILE A 109 -4.61 21.52 -23.71
N THR A 110 -5.15 22.43 -22.89
CA THR A 110 -4.50 22.86 -21.65
C THR A 110 -4.79 21.87 -20.53
N ALA A 111 -4.13 20.70 -20.55
CA ALA A 111 -4.24 19.70 -19.50
C ALA A 111 -2.97 19.64 -18.64
N ASN A 112 -3.13 19.52 -17.32
CA ASN A 112 -2.02 19.19 -16.43
C ASN A 112 -1.96 17.67 -16.27
N PRO A 113 -0.83 17.00 -16.58
CA PRO A 113 -0.69 15.57 -16.34
C PRO A 113 -0.81 15.26 -14.84
N VAL A 114 -1.57 14.21 -14.51
CA VAL A 114 -1.75 13.76 -13.14
C VAL A 114 -1.26 12.33 -13.02
N ASP A 115 -0.23 12.13 -12.21
CA ASP A 115 0.36 10.80 -11.98
C ASP A 115 -0.14 10.22 -10.64
N TYR A 116 -1.07 9.26 -10.71
CA TYR A 116 -1.58 8.57 -9.52
C TYR A 116 -0.55 7.59 -8.91
N GLN A 117 0.58 7.31 -9.59
CA GLN A 117 1.67 6.45 -9.10
C GLN A 117 2.31 7.02 -7.82
N ILE A 118 2.20 8.33 -7.56
CA ILE A 118 2.70 8.96 -6.34
C ILE A 118 2.03 8.38 -5.09
N PHE A 119 0.72 8.11 -5.12
CA PHE A 119 -0.02 7.53 -3.99
C PHE A 119 0.38 6.08 -3.74
N LYS A 120 0.57 5.32 -4.82
CA LYS A 120 1.11 3.96 -4.77
C LYS A 120 2.51 3.95 -4.14
N SER A 121 3.37 4.86 -4.57
CA SER A 121 4.74 5.00 -4.07
C SER A 121 4.77 5.41 -2.59
N LEU A 122 3.92 6.36 -2.19
CA LEU A 122 3.76 6.77 -0.80
C LEU A 122 3.24 5.62 0.08
N ALA A 123 2.27 4.85 -0.39
CA ALA A 123 1.76 3.68 0.34
C ALA A 123 2.88 2.64 0.57
N VAL A 124 3.70 2.35 -0.44
CA VAL A 124 4.85 1.44 -0.31
C VAL A 124 5.88 2.00 0.69
N LEU A 125 6.24 3.28 0.59
CA LEU A 125 7.19 3.91 1.51
C LEU A 125 6.67 3.87 2.96
N LEU A 126 5.42 4.28 3.19
CA LEU A 126 4.80 4.29 4.52
C LEU A 126 4.71 2.88 5.12
N SER A 127 4.42 1.87 4.31
CA SER A 127 4.38 0.47 4.76
C SER A 127 5.74 -0.05 5.25
N GLY A 128 6.86 0.43 4.68
CA GLY A 128 8.21 0.00 5.04
C GLY A 128 8.82 0.75 6.22
N ILE A 129 8.42 1.99 6.47
CA ILE A 129 9.04 2.86 7.50
C ILE A 129 8.87 2.30 8.92
N LEU A 130 7.64 1.95 9.31
CA LEU A 130 7.34 1.46 10.66
C LEU A 130 8.12 0.16 10.99
N PRO A 131 8.14 -0.85 10.11
CA PRO A 131 9.02 -2.02 10.19
C PRO A 131 10.51 -1.68 10.39
N VAL A 132 11.04 -0.74 9.63
CA VAL A 132 12.44 -0.34 9.75
C VAL A 132 12.71 0.27 11.13
N ILE A 133 11.84 1.17 11.60
CA ILE A 133 11.94 1.79 12.93
C ILE A 133 11.96 0.74 14.05
N ILE A 134 11.04 -0.23 14.01
CA ILE A 134 10.98 -1.30 15.02
C ILE A 134 12.28 -2.12 15.04
N SER A 135 12.82 -2.45 13.87
CA SER A 135 14.07 -3.21 13.76
C SER A 135 15.26 -2.43 14.35
N PHE A 136 15.31 -1.11 14.12
CA PHE A 136 16.30 -0.24 14.76
C PHE A 136 16.14 -0.17 16.28
N ILE A 137 14.91 -0.07 16.80
CA ILE A 137 14.65 -0.06 18.25
C ILE A 137 15.15 -1.37 18.90
N ILE A 138 14.85 -2.53 18.31
CA ILE A 138 15.31 -3.84 18.81
C ILE A 138 16.85 -3.91 18.74
N CYS A 139 17.45 -3.44 17.64
CA CYS A 139 18.90 -3.40 17.48
C CYS A 139 19.57 -2.59 18.60
N ILE A 140 19.08 -1.38 18.89
CA ILE A 140 19.59 -0.54 19.97
C ILE A 140 19.41 -1.23 21.34
N ALA A 141 18.26 -1.87 21.58
CA ALA A 141 18.01 -2.61 22.82
C ALA A 141 19.00 -3.77 23.01
N PHE A 142 19.35 -4.49 21.94
CA PHE A 142 20.34 -5.56 22.00
C PHE A 142 21.78 -5.05 22.16
N ILE A 143 22.16 -3.97 21.48
CA ILE A 143 23.49 -3.35 21.64
C ILE A 143 23.70 -2.85 23.06
N THR A 144 22.73 -2.09 23.59
CA THR A 144 22.78 -1.58 24.97
C THR A 144 22.89 -2.73 25.97
N ARG A 145 22.17 -3.84 25.72
CA ARG A 145 22.22 -5.02 26.58
C ARG A 145 23.56 -5.75 26.51
N ALA A 146 24.11 -5.94 25.32
CA ALA A 146 25.43 -6.55 25.11
C ALA A 146 26.54 -5.73 25.79
N ALA A 147 26.41 -4.40 25.82
CA ALA A 147 27.36 -3.49 26.47
C ALA A 147 27.37 -3.60 28.00
N VAL A 148 26.25 -3.98 28.63
CA VAL A 148 26.15 -4.22 30.08
C VAL A 148 26.71 -5.59 30.46
N LEU A 149 26.56 -6.60 29.60
CA LEU A 149 26.94 -8.00 29.85
C LEU A 149 28.44 -8.30 29.61
N LYS A 150 29.33 -7.32 29.85
CA LYS A 150 30.77 -7.37 29.47
C LYS A 150 31.48 -8.65 29.89
N ASN A 151 31.15 -9.19 31.07
CA ASN A 151 31.82 -10.33 31.69
C ASN A 151 31.13 -11.69 31.48
N LYS A 152 30.10 -11.76 30.62
CA LYS A 152 29.34 -12.99 30.35
C LYS A 152 29.34 -13.30 28.83
N PRO A 153 30.29 -14.12 28.33
CA PRO A 153 30.55 -14.25 26.90
C PRO A 153 29.37 -14.84 26.13
N PHE A 154 28.66 -15.82 26.68
CA PHE A 154 27.51 -16.46 26.02
C PHE A 154 26.38 -15.48 25.71
N PHE A 155 25.86 -14.77 26.72
CA PHE A 155 24.78 -13.79 26.50
C PHE A 155 25.23 -12.62 25.64
N ARG A 156 26.49 -12.17 25.78
CA ARG A 156 27.04 -11.09 24.95
C ARG A 156 27.05 -11.47 23.46
N VAL A 157 27.49 -12.68 23.11
CA VAL A 157 27.45 -13.17 21.72
C VAL A 157 26.01 -13.26 21.22
N LEU A 158 25.09 -13.79 22.04
CA LEU A 158 23.67 -13.90 21.68
C LEU A 158 23.02 -12.53 21.37
N PHE A 159 23.29 -11.50 22.19
CA PHE A 159 22.76 -10.16 21.95
C PHE A 159 23.41 -9.46 20.74
N TRP A 160 24.72 -9.67 20.50
CA TRP A 160 25.36 -9.16 19.28
C TRP A 160 24.80 -9.84 18.02
N ALA A 161 24.61 -11.16 18.04
CA ALA A 161 23.98 -11.89 16.94
C ALA A 161 22.54 -11.40 16.69
N GLY A 162 21.78 -11.15 17.76
CA GLY A 162 20.46 -10.52 17.68
C GLY A 162 20.49 -9.13 17.03
N ALA A 163 21.44 -8.27 17.42
CA ALA A 163 21.57 -6.92 16.86
C ALA A 163 21.93 -6.95 15.36
N VAL A 164 22.85 -7.83 14.97
CA VAL A 164 23.19 -8.03 13.54
C VAL A 164 21.98 -8.53 12.77
N LEU A 165 21.22 -9.48 13.32
CA LEU A 165 20.00 -9.99 12.67
C LEU A 165 18.92 -8.91 12.53
N SER A 166 18.76 -8.03 13.53
CA SER A 166 17.85 -6.87 13.46
C SER A 166 18.26 -5.92 12.34
N LEU A 167 19.56 -5.64 12.22
CA LEU A 167 20.09 -4.76 11.19
C LEU A 167 19.96 -5.35 9.78
N VAL A 168 20.24 -6.64 9.61
CA VAL A 168 20.05 -7.36 8.34
C VAL A 168 18.58 -7.33 7.93
N THR A 169 17.66 -7.55 8.89
CA THR A 169 16.22 -7.47 8.63
C THR A 169 15.79 -6.07 8.19
N ALA A 170 16.29 -5.01 8.85
CA ALA A 170 16.03 -3.62 8.47
C ALA A 170 16.52 -3.30 7.05
N ILE A 171 17.76 -3.69 6.72
CA ILE A 171 18.34 -3.49 5.38
C ILE A 171 17.51 -4.23 4.34
N PHE A 172 17.18 -5.50 4.61
CA PHE A 172 16.43 -6.33 3.69
C PHE A 172 15.01 -5.78 3.42
N LEU A 173 14.33 -5.29 4.47
CA LEU A 173 13.04 -4.59 4.37
C LEU A 173 13.14 -3.33 3.51
N SER A 174 14.26 -2.60 3.59
CA SER A 174 14.52 -1.43 2.75
C SER A 174 14.88 -1.80 1.30
N THR A 175 15.43 -2.99 1.04
CA THR A 175 15.91 -3.41 -0.29
C THR A 175 14.95 -4.29 -1.09
N LYS A 176 13.94 -4.90 -0.46
CA LYS A 176 13.09 -5.92 -1.11
C LYS A 176 11.82 -5.43 -1.79
N GLY A 177 11.40 -4.19 -1.55
CA GLY A 177 10.37 -3.59 -2.39
C GLY A 177 10.96 -3.18 -3.74
N PRO A 178 10.16 -3.05 -4.80
CA PRO A 178 10.45 -2.09 -5.86
C PRO A 178 10.29 -0.70 -5.24
N VAL A 179 11.15 -0.36 -4.27
CA VAL A 179 11.44 1.02 -3.92
C VAL A 179 12.37 1.51 -5.03
N THR A 180 11.87 1.44 -6.27
CA THR A 180 12.28 2.31 -7.35
C THR A 180 11.85 3.69 -6.91
N ILE A 181 12.62 4.26 -5.98
CA ILE A 181 12.65 5.70 -5.79
C ILE A 181 12.98 6.19 -7.19
N PRO A 182 12.03 6.87 -7.87
CA PRO A 182 12.28 7.40 -9.19
C PRO A 182 13.62 8.15 -9.13
N PRO A 183 14.52 7.97 -10.11
CA PRO A 183 15.77 8.70 -10.13
C PRO A 183 15.57 10.22 -10.00
N SER A 184 14.40 10.72 -10.41
CA SER A 184 13.96 12.11 -10.23
C SER A 184 13.75 12.55 -8.78
N LEU A 185 13.54 11.63 -7.84
CA LEU A 185 13.41 11.91 -6.40
C LEU A 185 14.76 11.90 -5.68
N ILE A 186 15.82 11.35 -6.30
CA ILE A 186 17.15 11.27 -5.71
C ILE A 186 17.98 12.43 -6.26
N PRO A 187 18.36 13.42 -5.43
CA PRO A 187 19.23 14.48 -5.90
C PRO A 187 20.60 13.91 -6.29
N SER A 188 21.23 14.54 -7.26
CA SER A 188 22.59 14.19 -7.72
C SER A 188 23.65 14.26 -6.61
N ARG A 189 23.38 15.04 -5.55
CA ARG A 189 24.19 15.14 -4.34
C ARG A 189 23.31 15.21 -3.10
N TRP A 190 23.64 14.42 -2.08
CA TRP A 190 22.92 14.39 -0.80
C TRP A 190 22.98 15.73 -0.04
N SER A 191 24.01 16.53 -0.27
CA SER A 191 24.20 17.84 0.35
C SER A 191 23.48 18.99 -0.36
N ASP A 192 22.80 18.73 -1.48
CA ASP A 192 22.12 19.76 -2.26
C ASP A 192 20.70 19.98 -1.75
N PHE A 193 20.59 20.84 -0.73
CA PHE A 193 19.32 21.21 -0.10
C PHE A 193 18.36 21.95 -1.06
N GLU A 194 18.87 22.64 -2.08
CA GLU A 194 18.03 23.30 -3.08
C GLU A 194 17.37 22.29 -4.02
N SER A 195 18.08 21.22 -4.37
CA SER A 195 17.50 20.09 -5.10
C SER A 195 16.40 19.39 -4.29
N TRP A 196 16.60 19.16 -2.99
CA TRP A 196 15.56 18.63 -2.11
C TRP A 196 14.32 19.54 -2.06
N LYS A 197 14.51 20.85 -1.95
CA LYS A 197 13.42 21.83 -1.95
C LYS A 197 12.62 21.76 -3.26
N ARG A 198 13.27 21.67 -4.41
CA ARG A 198 12.60 21.55 -5.71
C ARG A 198 11.80 20.25 -5.85
N VAL A 199 12.38 19.12 -5.43
CA VAL A 199 11.68 17.82 -5.42
C VAL A 199 10.44 17.87 -4.51
N TYR A 200 10.58 18.47 -3.32
CA TYR A 200 9.47 18.65 -2.39
C TYR A 200 8.36 19.53 -2.97
N GLU A 201 8.69 20.70 -3.52
CA GLU A 201 7.71 21.62 -4.10
C GLU A 201 7.01 21.02 -5.33
N ALA A 202 7.72 20.26 -6.17
CA ALA A 202 7.14 19.57 -7.33
C ALA A 202 6.12 18.50 -6.88
N ASN A 203 6.51 17.61 -5.96
CA ASN A 203 5.62 16.56 -5.45
C ASN A 203 4.43 17.13 -4.66
N LEU A 204 4.65 18.21 -3.90
CA LEU A 204 3.55 18.90 -3.22
C LEU A 204 2.53 19.44 -4.22
N LYS A 205 2.98 20.05 -5.32
CA LYS A 205 2.08 20.55 -6.36
C LYS A 205 1.28 19.41 -7.00
N GLU A 206 1.90 18.28 -7.32
CA GLU A 206 1.21 17.10 -7.86
C GLU A 206 0.14 16.55 -6.88
N VAL A 207 0.50 16.34 -5.61
CA VAL A 207 -0.45 15.89 -4.57
C VAL A 207 -1.59 16.89 -4.40
N THR A 208 -1.26 18.17 -4.37
CA THR A 208 -2.22 19.27 -4.23
C THR A 208 -3.17 19.31 -5.42
N GLN A 209 -2.67 19.15 -6.65
CA GLN A 209 -3.49 19.05 -7.86
C GLN A 209 -4.44 17.85 -7.79
N VAL A 210 -3.97 16.67 -7.37
CA VAL A 210 -4.83 15.48 -7.23
C VAL A 210 -5.90 15.68 -6.15
N ILE A 211 -5.60 16.41 -5.07
CA ILE A 211 -6.57 16.75 -4.03
C ILE A 211 -7.62 17.76 -4.54
N TYR A 212 -7.19 18.74 -5.35
CA TYR A 212 -8.06 19.78 -5.89
C TYR A 212 -8.92 19.33 -7.07
N ILE A 213 -8.50 18.32 -7.82
CA ILE A 213 -9.35 17.69 -8.83
C ILE A 213 -10.55 17.06 -8.13
N LEU A 214 -11.75 17.37 -8.63
CA LEU A 214 -13.00 16.82 -8.13
C LEU A 214 -12.99 15.31 -8.35
N LYS A 215 -12.73 14.55 -7.28
CA LYS A 215 -12.58 13.10 -7.36
C LYS A 215 -13.87 12.44 -7.80
N GLU A 216 -13.92 11.93 -9.02
CA GLU A 216 -14.96 11.02 -9.44
C GLU A 216 -14.68 9.60 -8.89
N LYS A 217 -15.72 8.79 -8.69
CA LYS A 217 -15.62 7.49 -8.00
C LYS A 217 -14.54 6.53 -8.52
N PRO A 218 -14.21 6.47 -9.83
CA PRO A 218 -13.09 5.65 -10.31
C PRO A 218 -11.75 6.04 -9.68
N GLU A 219 -11.52 7.32 -9.39
CA GLU A 219 -10.26 7.81 -8.84
C GLU A 219 -10.04 7.44 -7.36
N ILE A 220 -11.12 7.10 -6.64
CA ILE A 220 -11.08 6.64 -5.25
C ILE A 220 -10.34 5.29 -5.14
N GLN A 221 -10.34 4.49 -6.22
CA GLN A 221 -9.64 3.21 -6.28
C GLN A 221 -8.13 3.39 -6.07
N TYR A 222 -7.55 4.47 -6.59
CA TYR A 222 -6.12 4.77 -6.41
C TYR A 222 -5.76 5.30 -5.00
N LEU A 223 -6.74 5.81 -4.24
CA LEU A 223 -6.54 6.34 -2.89
C LEU A 223 -6.80 5.32 -1.78
N THR A 224 -7.66 4.35 -2.07
CA THR A 224 -8.08 3.31 -1.12
C THR A 224 -6.88 2.54 -0.53
N PRO A 225 -5.86 2.14 -1.32
CA PRO A 225 -4.67 1.49 -0.79
C PRO A 225 -3.90 2.33 0.22
N LEU A 226 -3.75 3.64 -0.03
CA LEU A 226 -3.05 4.54 0.89
C LEU A 226 -3.79 4.62 2.24
N LEU A 227 -5.12 4.77 2.22
CA LEU A 227 -5.94 4.82 3.42
C LEU A 227 -5.90 3.50 4.20
N LYS A 228 -5.96 2.35 3.50
CA LYS A 228 -5.80 1.02 4.11
C LYS A 228 -4.44 0.87 4.78
N VAL A 229 -3.35 1.25 4.11
CA VAL A 229 -1.98 1.20 4.67
C VAL A 229 -1.84 2.08 5.90
N LEU A 230 -2.39 3.30 5.87
CA LEU A 230 -2.40 4.20 7.03
C LEU A 230 -3.16 3.57 8.21
N GLY A 231 -4.36 3.04 7.95
CA GLY A 231 -5.17 2.37 8.96
C GLY A 231 -4.44 1.19 9.61
N PHE A 232 -3.93 0.27 8.79
CA PHE A 232 -3.19 -0.90 9.30
C PHE A 232 -1.89 -0.51 10.03
N SER A 233 -1.17 0.51 9.56
CA SER A 233 0.05 0.98 10.23
C SER A 233 -0.23 1.57 11.60
N VAL A 234 -1.30 2.36 11.74
CA VAL A 234 -1.74 2.90 13.04
C VAL A 234 -2.16 1.76 13.97
N SER A 235 -2.96 0.80 13.49
CA SER A 235 -3.36 -0.37 14.28
C SER A 235 -2.16 -1.21 14.74
N ALA A 236 -1.20 -1.46 13.86
CA ALA A 236 0.03 -2.19 14.18
C ALA A 236 0.88 -1.43 15.22
N GLY A 237 1.02 -0.11 15.07
CA GLY A 237 1.71 0.75 16.04
C GLY A 237 1.07 0.71 17.42
N LEU A 238 -0.27 0.77 17.50
CA LEU A 238 -1.02 0.67 18.75
C LEU A 238 -0.87 -0.72 19.41
N LEU A 239 -0.95 -1.80 18.63
CA LEU A 239 -0.74 -3.16 19.14
C LEU A 239 0.68 -3.34 19.69
N LEU A 240 1.68 -2.79 19.01
CA LEU A 240 3.07 -2.80 19.48
C LEU A 240 3.21 -2.01 20.77
N TRP A 241 2.65 -0.80 20.84
CA TRP A 241 2.67 0.02 22.04
C TRP A 241 2.02 -0.69 23.24
N VAL A 242 0.80 -1.21 23.09
CA VAL A 242 0.12 -2.00 24.11
C VAL A 242 0.93 -3.23 24.52
N SER A 243 1.49 -3.96 23.55
CA SER A 243 2.31 -5.15 23.83
C SER A 243 3.61 -4.80 24.56
N SER A 244 4.21 -3.64 24.29
CA SER A 244 5.44 -3.18 24.93
C SER A 244 5.21 -2.84 26.41
N ILE A 245 4.08 -2.20 26.75
CA ILE A 245 3.75 -1.76 28.11
C ILE A 245 3.18 -2.90 28.97
N GLY A 246 2.25 -3.68 28.43
CA GLY A 246 1.41 -4.58 29.23
C GLY A 246 1.90 -6.03 29.34
N MET A 247 2.69 -6.52 28.38
CA MET A 247 2.99 -7.95 28.29
C MET A 247 4.34 -8.30 28.95
N LYS A 248 4.33 -9.07 30.04
CA LYS A 248 5.55 -9.71 30.57
C LYS A 248 5.70 -11.11 29.98
N ILE A 249 6.80 -11.37 29.29
CA ILE A 249 7.11 -12.66 28.70
C ILE A 249 8.17 -13.33 29.57
N ASP A 250 7.72 -13.84 30.72
CA ASP A 250 8.55 -14.49 31.73
C ASP A 250 8.82 -15.98 31.44
N SER A 251 8.07 -16.58 30.51
CA SER A 251 8.11 -18.02 30.21
C SER A 251 8.09 -18.27 28.72
N ILE A 252 8.84 -19.30 28.30
CA ILE A 252 8.88 -19.76 26.90
C ILE A 252 7.50 -20.22 26.41
N ARG A 253 6.65 -20.76 27.29
CA ARG A 253 5.28 -21.18 26.93
C ARG A 253 4.41 -19.98 26.56
N LYS A 254 4.53 -18.87 27.30
CA LYS A 254 3.82 -17.62 26.98
C LYS A 254 4.34 -17.02 25.68
N CYS A 255 5.66 -17.04 25.45
CA CYS A 255 6.28 -16.60 24.20
C CYS A 255 5.72 -17.37 23.00
N PHE A 256 5.72 -18.71 23.05
CA PHE A 256 5.13 -19.55 22.00
C PHE A 256 3.65 -19.27 21.78
N GLY A 257 2.87 -19.11 22.85
CA GLY A 257 1.45 -18.76 22.76
C GLY A 257 1.22 -17.44 22.00
N TYR A 258 1.99 -16.39 22.34
CA TYR A 258 1.88 -15.10 21.66
C TYR A 258 2.34 -15.14 20.19
N VAL A 259 3.39 -15.88 19.89
CA VAL A 259 3.84 -16.09 18.50
C VAL A 259 2.78 -16.82 17.69
N ALA A 260 2.18 -17.88 18.24
CA ALA A 260 1.09 -18.62 17.57
C ALA A 260 -0.14 -17.73 17.32
N ILE A 261 -0.56 -16.94 18.33
CA ILE A 261 -1.67 -15.99 18.18
C ILE A 261 -1.35 -14.95 17.10
N SER A 262 -0.12 -14.45 17.03
CA SER A 262 0.30 -13.53 15.97
C SER A 262 0.15 -14.15 14.59
N PHE A 263 0.55 -15.40 14.39
CA PHE A 263 0.40 -16.07 13.09
C PHE A 263 -1.07 -16.28 12.73
N ILE A 264 -1.93 -16.62 13.70
CA ILE A 264 -3.37 -16.76 13.48
C ILE A 264 -4.01 -15.43 13.10
N LEU A 265 -3.68 -14.34 13.79
CA LEU A 265 -4.20 -13.01 13.49
C LEU A 265 -3.78 -12.54 12.09
N VAL A 266 -2.51 -12.75 11.73
CA VAL A 266 -2.01 -12.43 10.38
C VAL A 266 -2.75 -13.25 9.33
N TYR A 267 -2.96 -14.55 9.57
CA TYR A 267 -3.71 -15.42 8.66
C TYR A 267 -5.18 -14.98 8.50
N LEU A 268 -5.85 -14.58 9.59
CA LEU A 268 -7.21 -14.05 9.52
C LEU A 268 -7.28 -12.74 8.71
N VAL A 269 -6.30 -11.84 8.88
CA VAL A 269 -6.21 -10.61 8.08
C VAL A 269 -6.07 -10.96 6.59
N ILE A 270 -5.25 -11.95 6.24
CA ILE A 270 -5.11 -12.42 4.84
C ILE A 270 -6.43 -12.94 4.28
N LEU A 271 -7.24 -13.64 5.07
CA LEU A 271 -8.56 -14.09 4.60
C LEU A 271 -9.55 -12.94 4.37
N THR A 272 -9.39 -11.83 5.09
CA THR A 272 -10.26 -10.65 4.96
C THR A 272 -9.80 -9.63 3.91
N VAL A 273 -8.50 -9.60 3.60
CA VAL A 273 -7.93 -8.73 2.57
C VAL A 273 -8.01 -9.50 1.26
N ASP A 274 -8.89 -9.05 0.36
CA ASP A 274 -9.11 -9.70 -0.93
C ASP A 274 -7.78 -9.88 -1.70
N SER A 275 -7.61 -11.04 -2.32
CA SER A 275 -6.38 -11.54 -2.94
C SER A 275 -5.80 -10.64 -4.04
N GLN A 276 -6.53 -9.61 -4.46
CA GLN A 276 -6.16 -8.66 -5.53
C GLN A 276 -5.65 -7.31 -5.01
N ASP A 277 -5.76 -7.00 -3.70
CA ASP A 277 -5.08 -5.87 -3.03
C ASP A 277 -3.57 -6.19 -2.82
N LEU A 278 -2.91 -6.56 -3.91
CA LEU A 278 -1.60 -7.21 -4.02
C LEU A 278 -0.40 -6.30 -3.67
N PHE A 279 -0.61 -5.32 -2.78
CA PHE A 279 0.46 -4.53 -2.17
C PHE A 279 1.33 -5.36 -1.21
N LEU A 280 0.82 -6.49 -0.72
CA LEU A 280 1.46 -7.29 0.34
C LEU A 280 2.13 -8.58 -0.13
N ASP A 281 1.95 -9.03 -1.38
CA ASP A 281 2.49 -10.33 -1.81
C ASP A 281 4.03 -10.37 -1.77
N ASN A 282 4.67 -9.21 -1.93
CA ASN A 282 6.12 -9.06 -1.86
C ASN A 282 6.65 -8.65 -0.46
N GLN A 283 5.77 -8.49 0.54
CA GLN A 283 6.09 -7.99 1.88
C GLN A 283 6.00 -9.09 2.96
N ARG A 284 6.10 -10.38 2.58
CA ARG A 284 5.96 -11.53 3.49
C ARG A 284 6.90 -11.50 4.69
N ILE A 285 8.02 -10.78 4.60
CA ILE A 285 8.96 -10.63 5.71
C ILE A 285 8.43 -9.72 6.83
N LEU A 286 7.48 -8.82 6.54
CA LEU A 286 6.74 -8.06 7.57
C LEU A 286 6.04 -8.98 8.56
N TRP A 287 5.66 -10.18 8.12
CA TRP A 287 4.93 -11.14 8.96
C TRP A 287 5.82 -11.75 10.04
N LEU A 288 7.12 -11.86 9.78
CA LEU A 288 8.09 -12.39 10.74
C LEU A 288 8.52 -11.35 11.77
N GLN A 289 8.16 -10.09 11.55
CA GLN A 289 8.63 -8.99 12.36
C GLN A 289 8.03 -8.93 13.76
N TYR A 290 6.73 -9.18 13.89
CA TYR A 290 6.09 -9.23 15.21
C TYR A 290 6.53 -10.44 16.04
N PRO A 291 6.61 -11.67 15.48
CA PRO A 291 7.27 -12.80 16.14
C PRO A 291 8.72 -12.49 16.56
N TYR A 292 9.50 -11.82 15.70
CA TYR A 292 10.86 -11.42 16.01
C TYR A 292 10.92 -10.45 17.20
N PHE A 293 10.01 -9.46 17.25
CA PHE A 293 9.86 -8.55 18.38
C PHE A 293 9.53 -9.28 19.68
N LEU A 294 8.58 -10.22 19.66
CA LEU A 294 8.19 -11.02 20.84
C LEU A 294 9.36 -11.87 21.37
N LEU A 295 10.12 -12.49 20.48
CA LEU A 295 11.33 -13.24 20.82
C LEU A 295 12.40 -12.34 21.44
N GLY A 296 12.62 -11.15 20.87
CA GLY A 296 13.56 -10.17 21.43
C GLY A 296 13.16 -9.71 22.82
N LYS A 297 11.87 -9.46 23.05
CA LYS A 297 11.33 -9.12 24.37
C LYS A 297 11.55 -10.24 25.39
N TYR A 298 11.30 -11.49 25.00
CA TYR A 298 11.59 -12.66 25.86
C TYR A 298 13.07 -12.75 26.25
N LEU A 299 13.99 -12.57 25.31
CA LEU A 299 15.43 -12.60 25.60
C LEU A 299 15.87 -11.48 26.56
N LEU A 300 15.31 -10.28 26.39
CA LEU A 300 15.56 -9.16 27.31
C LEU A 300 15.07 -9.50 28.73
N GLU A 301 13.88 -10.08 28.86
CA GLU A 301 13.30 -10.44 30.16
C GLU A 301 14.02 -11.62 30.83
N LEU A 302 14.40 -12.64 30.06
CA LEU A 302 15.24 -13.76 30.53
C LEU A 302 16.58 -13.26 31.07
N SER A 303 17.23 -12.35 30.35
CA SER A 303 18.50 -11.77 30.82
C SER A 303 18.31 -10.95 32.10
N ASN A 304 17.17 -10.25 32.26
CA ASN A 304 16.87 -9.50 33.49
C ASN A 304 16.70 -10.43 34.69
N GLN A 305 15.96 -11.53 34.53
CA GLN A 305 15.79 -12.53 35.58
C GLN A 305 17.14 -13.17 35.97
N TYR A 306 17.99 -13.47 34.98
CA TYR A 306 19.30 -14.06 35.23
C TYR A 306 20.23 -13.11 36.00
N ILE A 307 20.32 -11.83 35.60
CA ILE A 307 21.11 -10.82 36.33
C ILE A 307 20.58 -10.63 37.75
N GLY A 308 19.25 -10.58 37.93
CA GLY A 308 18.63 -10.47 39.26
C GLY A 308 18.98 -11.64 40.17
N LYS A 309 18.96 -12.88 39.67
CA LYS A 309 19.35 -14.08 40.43
C LYS A 309 20.83 -14.06 40.83
N VAL A 310 21.73 -13.69 39.92
CA VAL A 310 23.17 -13.64 40.22
C VAL A 310 23.48 -12.57 41.27
N ARG A 311 22.87 -11.38 41.18
CA ARG A 311 23.05 -10.32 42.17
C ARG A 311 22.59 -10.72 43.58
N ASN A 312 21.54 -11.52 43.69
CA ASN A 312 21.05 -12.00 44.98
C ASN A 312 21.94 -13.11 45.58
N LEU A 313 22.65 -13.88 44.75
CA LEU A 313 23.60 -14.92 45.20
C LEU A 313 24.92 -14.33 45.69
N ASP A 314 25.36 -13.18 45.16
CA ASP A 314 26.56 -12.47 45.64
C ASP A 314 26.31 -11.70 46.95
N GLN A 315 25.05 -11.59 47.42
CA GLN A 315 24.64 -10.88 48.64
C GLN A 315 24.28 -11.80 49.82
N SER A 316 24.28 -13.13 49.63
CA SER A 316 24.02 -14.16 50.65
C SER A 316 25.30 -14.89 51.03
#